data_AF-A0A016VZX9-F1
#
_entry.id   AF-A0A016VZX9-F1
#
_cell.length_a   1.000
_cell.length_b   1.000
_cell.length_c   1.000
_cell.angle_alpha   90.00
_cell.angle_beta   90.00
_cell.angle_gamma   90.00
#
_symmetry.space_group_name_H-M   'P 1'
#
loop_
_entity.id
_entity.type
_entity.pdbx_description
1 polymer ?
#
loop_
_entity_poly.entity_id
_entity_poly.type
_entity_poly.pdbx_seq_one_letter_code
_entity_poly.pdbx_strand_id
1 'polypeptide(L)'
;MKCYAQLQSYDFLIFNDSHFVNECRQDRIHFRRHCMVAQALNNYDYVLLVDSDIVVVNPQKRIEEFIDPSADIIFYDRFYNWEVAIGSYIVKNTSWSRQFLLGLAAYYKPFPPMMRRNDNVALMARLGFSLSPLNSRRIRTCFRIYDNIKDYYGIVLHAACVRRTFRTNPNHVKIYPKGTAWVRDVWLTNSLWSREDDFMLHGCKERRRSSYNSTGPKLGIADAGGVWYSPFAGSIDLNRCTPGNTSWNYDENLIAKKEDIDNQLRLYSSEVEKEKAKFVDLLTATVFSKFLHP
;
A
#
# COMPACT_ATOMS: atom_id res chain seq x y z
N MET A 1 -12.74 -10.73 3.11
CA MET A 1 -12.58 -10.59 1.65
C MET A 1 -13.64 -11.37 0.86
N LYS A 2 -13.68 -12.72 0.92
CA LYS A 2 -14.67 -13.54 0.18
C LYS A 2 -16.11 -13.05 0.32
N CYS A 3 -16.57 -12.82 1.56
CA CYS A 3 -17.91 -12.30 1.81
C CYS A 3 -18.14 -10.97 1.07
N TYR A 4 -17.26 -9.98 1.27
CA TYR A 4 -17.35 -8.68 0.60
C TYR A 4 -17.45 -8.79 -0.92
N ALA A 5 -16.63 -9.64 -1.54
CA ALA A 5 -16.70 -9.88 -2.98
C ALA A 5 -18.07 -10.42 -3.41
N GLN A 6 -18.65 -11.38 -2.67
CA GLN A 6 -20.00 -11.89 -2.94
C GLN A 6 -21.08 -10.80 -2.78
N LEU A 7 -20.98 -9.98 -1.72
CA LEU A 7 -21.93 -8.88 -1.46
C LEU A 7 -21.97 -7.87 -2.60
N GLN A 8 -20.81 -7.56 -3.17
CA GLN A 8 -20.63 -6.54 -4.21
C GLN A 8 -20.61 -7.13 -5.63
N SER A 9 -20.81 -8.45 -5.76
CA SER A 9 -20.74 -9.17 -7.04
C SER A 9 -19.39 -9.00 -7.77
N TYR A 10 -18.30 -9.04 -7.02
CA TYR A 10 -16.94 -9.09 -7.56
C TYR A 10 -16.42 -10.52 -7.63
N ASP A 11 -15.61 -10.80 -8.64
CA ASP A 11 -14.81 -12.02 -8.67
C ASP A 11 -13.69 -11.96 -7.63
N PHE A 12 -13.51 -13.06 -6.89
CA PHE A 12 -12.50 -13.17 -5.85
C PHE A 12 -11.47 -14.25 -6.21
N LEU A 13 -10.26 -13.80 -6.53
CA LEU A 13 -9.15 -14.68 -6.89
C LEU A 13 -8.17 -14.81 -5.72
N ILE A 14 -7.80 -16.05 -5.39
CA ILE A 14 -6.72 -16.34 -4.43
C ILE A 14 -5.56 -16.92 -5.23
N PHE A 15 -4.45 -16.20 -5.25
CA PHE A 15 -3.21 -16.65 -5.88
C PHE A 15 -2.27 -17.29 -4.87
N ASN A 16 -1.57 -18.34 -5.32
CA ASN A 16 -0.48 -18.98 -4.60
C ASN A 16 0.67 -19.28 -5.60
N ASP A 17 1.78 -19.84 -5.12
CA ASP A 17 2.97 -20.10 -5.93
C ASP A 17 2.77 -21.08 -7.11
N SER A 18 1.65 -21.81 -7.19
CA SER A 18 1.35 -22.75 -8.28
C SER A 18 0.60 -22.13 -9.46
N HIS A 19 0.19 -20.87 -9.38
CA HIS A 19 -0.50 -20.19 -10.47
C HIS A 19 0.49 -19.47 -11.40
N PHE A 20 0.23 -19.50 -12.71
CA PHE A 20 1.05 -18.85 -13.75
C PHE A 20 2.55 -19.22 -13.70
N VAL A 21 2.88 -20.48 -13.37
CA VAL A 21 4.28 -20.90 -13.15
C VAL A 21 5.12 -20.78 -14.41
N ASN A 22 4.51 -20.93 -15.59
CA ASN A 22 5.21 -20.87 -16.86
C ASN A 22 5.51 -19.42 -17.28
N GLU A 23 4.60 -18.50 -16.96
CA GLU A 23 4.61 -17.09 -17.31
C GLU A 23 5.35 -16.23 -16.28
N CYS A 24 5.18 -16.53 -14.99
CA CYS A 24 5.66 -15.75 -13.86
C CYS A 24 6.74 -16.50 -13.07
N ARG A 25 7.98 -16.42 -13.57
CA ARG A 25 9.14 -17.19 -13.06
C ARG A 25 9.96 -16.48 -11.98
N GLN A 26 9.41 -15.46 -11.33
CA GLN A 26 10.08 -14.78 -10.21
C GLN A 26 10.20 -15.75 -9.03
N ASP A 27 11.38 -15.89 -8.41
CA ASP A 27 11.60 -16.85 -7.30
C ASP A 27 10.97 -16.39 -5.97
N ARG A 28 10.59 -15.11 -5.87
CA ARG A 28 9.99 -14.50 -4.68
C ARG A 28 8.56 -14.08 -4.96
N ILE A 29 7.63 -14.52 -4.10
CA ILE A 29 6.20 -14.19 -4.21
C ILE A 29 5.92 -12.68 -4.23
N HIS A 30 6.69 -11.88 -3.48
CA HIS A 30 6.60 -10.41 -3.45
C HIS A 30 6.72 -9.78 -4.85
N PHE A 31 7.56 -10.36 -5.72
CA PHE A 31 7.68 -9.90 -7.10
C PHE A 31 6.79 -10.69 -8.08
N ARG A 32 6.64 -12.00 -7.85
CA ARG A 32 5.80 -12.87 -8.70
C ARG A 32 4.36 -12.37 -8.76
N ARG A 33 3.80 -11.92 -7.64
CA ARG A 33 2.42 -11.41 -7.54
C ARG A 33 2.12 -10.31 -8.55
N HIS A 34 3.07 -9.42 -8.84
CA HIS A 34 2.86 -8.34 -9.82
C HIS A 34 2.76 -8.88 -11.25
N CYS A 35 3.54 -9.91 -11.59
CA CYS A 35 3.38 -10.64 -12.83
C CYS A 35 2.02 -11.36 -12.89
N MET A 36 1.61 -12.02 -11.80
CA MET A 36 0.33 -12.73 -11.74
C MET A 36 -0.87 -11.78 -11.90
N VAL A 37 -0.81 -10.60 -11.27
CA VAL A 37 -1.81 -9.54 -11.49
C VAL A 37 -1.81 -9.10 -12.95
N ALA A 38 -0.64 -8.93 -13.59
CA ALA A 38 -0.57 -8.60 -15.01
C ALA A 38 -1.20 -9.67 -15.92
N GLN A 39 -1.07 -10.95 -15.57
CA GLN A 39 -1.72 -12.06 -16.30
C GLN A 39 -3.23 -12.06 -16.08
N ALA A 40 -3.67 -11.94 -14.83
CA ALA A 40 -5.08 -11.92 -14.45
C ALA A 40 -5.82 -10.76 -15.12
N LEU A 41 -5.18 -9.59 -15.18
CA LEU A 41 -5.74 -8.35 -15.72
C LEU A 41 -6.25 -8.49 -17.15
N ASN A 42 -5.76 -9.44 -17.96
CA ASN A 42 -6.27 -9.68 -19.31
C ASN A 42 -7.77 -10.03 -19.35
N ASN A 43 -8.34 -10.53 -18.24
CA ASN A 43 -9.73 -10.97 -18.15
C ASN A 43 -10.65 -9.99 -17.40
N TYR A 44 -10.14 -8.84 -16.95
CA TYR A 44 -10.89 -7.89 -16.13
C TYR A 44 -10.65 -6.46 -16.62
N ASP A 45 -11.59 -5.54 -16.38
CA ASP A 45 -11.37 -4.11 -16.64
C ASP A 45 -10.47 -3.47 -15.57
N TYR A 46 -10.66 -3.89 -14.32
CA TYR A 46 -9.89 -3.48 -13.16
C TYR A 46 -9.57 -4.67 -12.27
N VAL A 47 -8.41 -4.64 -11.62
CA VAL A 47 -8.04 -5.57 -10.55
C VAL A 47 -7.60 -4.76 -9.33
N LEU A 48 -8.13 -5.11 -8.16
CA LEU A 48 -7.60 -4.65 -6.87
C LEU A 48 -6.70 -5.76 -6.31
N LEU A 49 -5.40 -5.50 -6.18
CA LEU A 49 -4.51 -6.35 -5.39
C LEU A 49 -4.69 -6.02 -3.89
N VAL A 50 -4.71 -7.03 -3.04
CA VAL A 50 -4.75 -6.91 -1.58
C VAL A 50 -3.82 -7.93 -0.93
N ASP A 51 -3.02 -7.49 0.05
CA ASP A 51 -2.25 -8.38 0.91
C ASP A 51 -3.17 -9.24 1.80
N SER A 52 -2.66 -10.40 2.22
CA SER A 52 -3.41 -11.35 3.04
C SER A 52 -3.71 -10.87 4.46
N ASP A 53 -3.06 -9.80 4.91
CA ASP A 53 -3.30 -9.14 6.21
C ASP A 53 -4.09 -7.83 6.06
N ILE A 54 -4.82 -7.66 4.95
CA ILE A 54 -5.81 -6.60 4.76
C ILE A 54 -7.22 -7.14 5.01
N VAL A 55 -7.95 -6.49 5.91
CA VAL A 55 -9.33 -6.83 6.27
C VAL A 55 -10.27 -5.70 5.84
N VAL A 56 -11.31 -6.05 5.08
CA VAL A 56 -12.45 -5.14 4.83
C VAL A 56 -13.19 -4.95 6.14
N VAL A 57 -13.38 -3.71 6.59
CA VAL A 57 -14.17 -3.41 7.79
C VAL A 57 -15.52 -2.79 7.45
N ASN A 58 -15.65 -2.15 6.30
CA ASN A 58 -16.89 -1.54 5.87
C ASN A 58 -17.36 -2.10 4.51
N PRO A 59 -18.33 -3.04 4.50
CA PRO A 59 -18.82 -3.63 3.27
C PRO A 59 -19.74 -2.70 2.47
N GLN A 60 -20.13 -1.54 3.01
CA GLN A 60 -20.93 -0.53 2.29
C GLN A 60 -20.06 0.29 1.31
N LYS A 61 -18.76 0.42 1.60
CA LYS A 61 -17.80 1.08 0.71
C LYS A 61 -17.52 0.21 -0.52
N ARG A 62 -17.38 0.86 -1.66
CA ARG A 62 -17.17 0.23 -2.96
C ARG A 62 -15.79 0.53 -3.50
N ILE A 63 -15.20 -0.44 -4.22
CA ILE A 63 -13.88 -0.25 -4.87
C ILE A 63 -13.95 0.91 -5.87
N GLU A 64 -15.09 1.05 -6.56
CA GLU A 64 -15.32 2.09 -7.56
C GLU A 64 -15.22 3.52 -7.00
N GLU A 65 -15.45 3.73 -5.69
CA GLU A 65 -15.26 5.05 -5.05
C GLU A 65 -13.81 5.55 -5.13
N PHE A 66 -12.86 4.61 -5.31
CA PHE A 66 -11.42 4.90 -5.37
C PHE A 66 -10.85 4.79 -6.79
N ILE A 67 -11.68 4.52 -7.79
CA ILE A 67 -11.26 4.48 -9.18
C ILE A 67 -11.21 5.90 -9.75
N ASP A 68 -10.06 6.23 -10.33
CA ASP A 68 -9.89 7.39 -11.19
C ASP A 68 -9.73 6.90 -12.64
N PRO A 69 -10.72 7.11 -13.52
CA PRO A 69 -10.70 6.55 -14.87
C PRO A 69 -9.56 7.12 -15.74
N SER A 70 -8.95 8.23 -15.33
CA SER A 70 -7.80 8.85 -15.99
C SER A 70 -6.46 8.20 -15.62
N ALA A 71 -6.42 7.39 -14.55
CA ALA A 71 -5.25 6.65 -14.13
C ALA A 71 -5.30 5.20 -14.63
N ASP A 72 -4.12 4.68 -14.98
CA ASP A 72 -3.91 3.28 -15.28
C ASP A 72 -3.65 2.45 -14.02
N ILE A 73 -2.89 3.02 -13.07
CA ILE A 73 -2.65 2.40 -11.76
C ILE A 73 -2.85 3.43 -10.65
N ILE A 74 -3.51 3.00 -9.58
CA ILE A 74 -3.85 3.80 -8.43
C ILE A 74 -3.19 3.18 -7.21
N PHE A 75 -2.34 3.96 -6.56
CA PHE A 75 -1.67 3.63 -5.31
C PHE A 75 -2.08 4.59 -4.20
N TYR A 76 -1.43 4.44 -3.05
CA TYR A 76 -1.57 5.35 -1.90
C TYR A 76 -0.25 5.51 -1.17
N ASP A 77 -0.10 6.63 -0.46
CA ASP A 77 1.06 6.89 0.36
C ASP A 77 1.08 5.99 1.61
N ARG A 78 2.24 5.41 1.89
CA ARG A 78 2.48 4.71 3.15
C ARG A 78 2.47 5.69 4.30
N PHE A 79 1.85 5.38 5.42
CA PHE A 79 1.57 6.42 6.42
C PHE A 79 2.81 6.92 7.17
N TYR A 80 3.78 6.05 7.44
CA TYR A 80 4.89 6.31 8.36
C TYR A 80 6.22 6.71 7.70
N ASN A 81 6.25 6.79 6.36
CA ASN A 81 7.41 7.29 5.61
C ASN A 81 6.97 7.85 4.24
N TRP A 82 7.91 8.06 3.31
CA TRP A 82 7.64 8.67 1.99
C TRP A 82 7.57 7.66 0.85
N GLU A 83 7.45 6.38 1.17
CA GLU A 83 7.20 5.35 0.17
C GLU A 83 5.73 5.36 -0.28
N VAL A 84 5.52 4.91 -1.52
CA VAL A 84 4.21 4.49 -1.99
C VAL A 84 3.98 3.06 -1.51
N ALA A 85 2.80 2.76 -1.00
CA ALA A 85 2.45 1.43 -0.54
C ALA A 85 2.19 0.48 -1.72
N ILE A 86 2.70 -0.75 -1.64
CA ILE A 86 2.56 -1.79 -2.68
C ILE A 86 1.70 -2.99 -2.23
N GLY A 87 1.36 -3.06 -0.94
CA GLY A 87 0.53 -4.13 -0.38
C GLY A 87 -0.92 -4.11 -0.88
N SER A 88 -1.35 -3.02 -1.50
CA SER A 88 -2.59 -2.95 -2.25
C SER A 88 -2.50 -1.88 -3.34
N TYR A 89 -3.17 -2.10 -4.47
CA TYR A 89 -3.34 -1.12 -5.55
C TYR A 89 -4.49 -1.51 -6.47
N ILE A 90 -5.12 -0.52 -7.10
CA ILE A 90 -6.11 -0.73 -8.16
C ILE A 90 -5.40 -0.53 -9.50
N VAL A 91 -5.59 -1.44 -10.43
CA VAL A 91 -5.00 -1.38 -11.77
C VAL A 91 -6.05 -1.57 -12.85
N LYS A 92 -6.05 -0.68 -13.83
CA LYS A 92 -6.88 -0.72 -15.04
C LYS A 92 -6.20 -1.57 -16.12
N ASN A 93 -6.99 -2.28 -16.90
CA ASN A 93 -6.51 -3.15 -17.97
C ASN A 93 -6.05 -2.39 -19.21
N THR A 94 -4.80 -1.92 -19.18
CA THR A 94 -4.15 -1.28 -20.32
C THR A 94 -2.79 -1.89 -20.61
N SER A 95 -2.32 -1.70 -21.85
CA SER A 95 -0.96 -2.13 -22.23
C SER A 95 0.10 -1.50 -21.34
N TRP A 96 -0.11 -0.25 -20.92
CA TRP A 96 0.79 0.46 -20.01
C TRP A 96 0.82 -0.21 -18.63
N SER A 97 -0.34 -0.50 -18.04
CA SER A 97 -0.45 -1.20 -16.75
C SER A 97 0.26 -2.54 -16.74
N ARG A 98 0.03 -3.37 -17.76
CA ARG A 98 0.66 -4.70 -17.87
C ARG A 98 2.17 -4.59 -17.98
N GLN A 99 2.68 -3.67 -18.82
CA GLN A 99 4.12 -3.42 -18.94
C GLN A 99 4.72 -2.86 -17.64
N PHE A 100 3.99 -2.00 -16.93
CA PHE A 100 4.42 -1.49 -15.63
C PHE A 100 4.60 -2.61 -14.61
N LEU A 101 3.61 -3.48 -14.46
CA LEU A 101 3.63 -4.58 -13.51
C LEU A 101 4.67 -5.66 -13.86
N LEU A 102 4.83 -6.00 -15.14
CA LEU A 102 5.89 -6.91 -15.58
C LEU A 102 7.29 -6.32 -15.34
N GLY A 103 7.44 -5.01 -15.60
CA GLY A 103 8.66 -4.28 -15.27
C GLY A 103 8.96 -4.27 -13.78
N LEU A 104 7.95 -4.07 -12.92
CA LEU A 104 8.08 -4.17 -11.47
C LEU A 104 8.46 -5.59 -11.03
N ALA A 105 7.81 -6.62 -11.59
CA ALA A 105 8.11 -8.01 -11.30
C ALA A 105 9.54 -8.39 -11.68
N ALA A 106 10.15 -7.72 -12.66
CA ALA A 106 11.55 -7.93 -13.07
C ALA A 106 12.58 -7.44 -12.03
N TYR A 107 12.18 -6.60 -11.07
CA TYR A 107 13.04 -6.18 -9.94
C TYR A 107 13.27 -7.29 -8.90
N TYR A 108 12.84 -8.53 -9.14
CA TYR A 108 13.31 -9.69 -8.35
C TYR A 108 14.80 -10.00 -8.55
N LYS A 109 15.38 -9.52 -9.67
CA LYS A 109 16.74 -9.82 -10.13
C LYS A 109 17.85 -8.74 -9.95
N PRO A 110 17.77 -7.65 -9.17
CA PRO A 110 18.87 -6.69 -9.07
C PRO A 110 19.72 -6.83 -7.80
N PHE A 111 20.99 -6.41 -7.95
CA PHE A 111 21.94 -6.11 -6.89
C PHE A 111 21.49 -4.82 -6.16
N PRO A 112 21.51 -4.71 -4.81
CA PRO A 112 22.07 -5.61 -3.79
C PRO A 112 21.07 -6.61 -3.14
N PRO A 113 21.56 -7.66 -2.45
CA PRO A 113 20.73 -8.75 -1.87
C PRO A 113 19.58 -8.32 -0.95
N MET A 114 19.72 -7.18 -0.25
CA MET A 114 18.66 -6.65 0.63
C MET A 114 17.38 -6.28 -0.15
N MET A 115 17.51 -5.95 -1.44
CA MET A 115 16.39 -5.59 -2.31
C MET A 115 15.59 -6.78 -2.82
N ARG A 116 16.13 -8.01 -2.69
CA ARG A 116 15.45 -9.23 -3.17
C ARG A 116 14.14 -9.54 -2.45
N ARG A 117 13.83 -8.86 -1.34
CA ARG A 117 12.63 -9.10 -0.53
C ARG A 117 11.73 -7.88 -0.35
N ASN A 118 12.04 -6.77 -1.01
CA ASN A 118 11.35 -5.50 -0.77
C ASN A 118 10.84 -4.89 -2.07
N ASP A 119 9.65 -5.31 -2.45
CA ASP A 119 8.92 -4.79 -3.60
C ASP A 119 8.43 -3.35 -3.41
N ASN A 120 8.28 -2.84 -2.18
CA ASN A 120 8.03 -1.41 -1.93
C ASN A 120 9.20 -0.56 -2.44
N VAL A 121 10.44 -0.95 -2.14
CA VAL A 121 11.62 -0.18 -2.58
C VAL A 121 11.78 -0.29 -4.10
N ALA A 122 11.49 -1.46 -4.67
CA ALA A 122 11.44 -1.65 -6.12
C ALA A 122 10.33 -0.83 -6.79
N LEU A 123 9.16 -0.69 -6.16
CA LEU A 123 8.08 0.17 -6.65
C LEU A 123 8.57 1.61 -6.76
N MET A 124 9.28 2.13 -5.75
CA MET A 124 9.84 3.48 -5.82
C MET A 124 10.77 3.63 -7.03
N ALA A 125 11.66 2.66 -7.27
CA ALA A 125 12.54 2.67 -8.44
C ALA A 125 11.75 2.61 -9.77
N ARG A 126 10.71 1.77 -9.82
CA ARG A 126 9.84 1.61 -10.99
C ARG A 126 9.04 2.88 -11.30
N LEU A 127 8.50 3.54 -10.28
CA LEU A 127 7.80 4.83 -10.41
C LEU A 127 8.76 5.90 -10.94
N GLY A 128 9.95 6.00 -10.34
CA GLY A 128 10.99 6.92 -10.78
C GLY A 128 11.36 6.73 -12.25
N PHE A 129 11.58 5.49 -12.70
CA PHE A 129 11.85 5.17 -14.11
C PHE A 129 10.69 5.51 -15.04
N SER A 130 9.46 5.17 -14.65
CA SER A 130 8.29 5.26 -15.54
C SER A 130 7.71 6.66 -15.67
N LEU A 131 7.92 7.51 -14.66
CA LEU A 131 7.23 8.81 -14.53
C LEU A 131 8.18 10.01 -14.68
N SER A 132 9.49 9.79 -14.67
CA SER A 132 10.48 10.84 -14.86
C SER A 132 10.92 10.93 -16.31
N PRO A 133 11.28 12.13 -16.82
CA PRO A 133 11.92 12.26 -18.11
C PRO A 133 13.19 11.39 -18.18
N LEU A 134 13.29 10.60 -19.26
CA LEU A 134 14.47 9.81 -19.57
C LEU A 134 15.71 10.72 -19.53
N ASN A 135 16.79 10.26 -18.89
CA ASN A 135 18.06 10.98 -18.75
C ASN A 135 18.07 12.24 -17.86
N SER A 136 17.09 12.45 -16.97
CA SER A 136 17.22 13.52 -15.99
C SER A 136 18.38 13.26 -15.01
N ARG A 137 19.19 14.29 -14.71
CA ARG A 137 20.28 14.16 -13.71
C ARG A 137 19.73 13.75 -12.35
N ARG A 138 18.52 14.24 -12.01
CA ARG A 138 17.81 13.94 -10.75
C ARG A 138 17.52 12.45 -10.60
N ILE A 139 16.95 11.80 -11.63
CA ILE A 139 16.63 10.37 -11.51
C ILE A 139 17.88 9.49 -11.45
N ARG A 140 18.96 9.85 -12.17
CA ARG A 140 20.26 9.17 -12.05
C ARG A 140 20.83 9.22 -10.64
N THR A 141 20.71 10.35 -9.95
CA THR A 141 21.13 10.46 -8.54
C THR A 141 20.30 9.53 -7.66
N CYS A 142 18.99 9.42 -7.86
CA CYS A 142 18.15 8.50 -7.09
C CYS A 142 18.53 7.02 -7.35
N PHE A 143 18.86 6.64 -8.59
CA PHE A 143 19.35 5.28 -8.88
C PHE A 143 20.72 4.99 -8.23
N ARG A 144 21.64 5.96 -8.19
CA ARG A 144 22.90 5.79 -7.43
C ARG A 144 22.65 5.55 -5.94
N ILE A 145 21.65 6.23 -5.37
CA ILE A 145 21.24 5.96 -3.98
C ILE A 145 20.70 4.53 -3.87
N TYR A 146 19.79 4.14 -4.77
CA TYR A 146 19.18 2.79 -4.81
C TYR A 146 20.24 1.68 -4.78
N ASP A 147 21.27 1.79 -5.64
CA ASP A 147 22.35 0.80 -5.75
C ASP A 147 23.20 0.68 -4.48
N ASN A 148 23.18 1.70 -3.60
CA ASN A 148 23.99 1.81 -2.40
C ASN A 148 23.20 1.69 -1.09
N ILE A 149 21.90 1.34 -1.14
CA ILE A 149 21.09 1.20 0.07
C ILE A 149 21.61 0.02 0.93
N LYS A 150 21.89 0.29 2.20
CA LYS A 150 22.37 -0.70 3.18
C LYS A 150 21.46 -0.86 4.40
N ASP A 151 20.58 0.10 4.63
CA ASP A 151 19.77 0.21 5.83
C ASP A 151 18.43 0.93 5.55
N TYR A 152 17.65 1.13 6.61
CA TYR A 152 16.39 1.87 6.55
C TYR A 152 16.58 3.33 6.11
N TYR A 153 17.69 3.97 6.51
CA TYR A 153 17.99 5.34 6.12
C TYR A 153 18.13 5.46 4.60
N GLY A 154 18.84 4.53 3.96
CA GLY A 154 18.98 4.47 2.50
C GLY A 154 17.65 4.28 1.78
N ILE A 155 16.73 3.45 2.33
CA ILE A 155 15.38 3.26 1.78
C ILE A 155 14.60 4.57 1.79
N VAL A 156 14.56 5.22 2.95
CA VAL A 156 13.83 6.47 3.16
C VAL A 156 14.41 7.58 2.30
N LEU A 157 15.74 7.65 2.19
CA LEU A 157 16.46 8.55 1.29
C LEU A 157 16.07 8.34 -0.17
N HIS A 158 16.11 7.10 -0.64
CA HIS A 158 15.73 6.77 -2.00
C HIS A 158 14.28 7.18 -2.30
N ALA A 159 13.35 6.85 -1.41
CA ALA A 159 11.94 7.23 -1.53
C ALA A 159 11.78 8.76 -1.63
N ALA A 160 12.41 9.51 -0.73
CA ALA A 160 12.37 10.98 -0.74
C ALA A 160 12.97 11.57 -2.02
N CYS A 161 14.08 11.00 -2.54
CA CYS A 161 14.69 11.42 -3.80
C CYS A 161 13.73 11.25 -4.97
N VAL A 162 13.18 10.04 -5.12
CA VAL A 162 12.26 9.69 -6.21
C VAL A 162 11.00 10.57 -6.18
N ARG A 163 10.43 10.83 -5.01
CA ARG A 163 9.22 11.67 -4.88
C ARG A 163 9.41 13.11 -5.37
N ARG A 164 10.65 13.58 -5.56
CA ARG A 164 10.96 14.91 -6.12
C ARG A 164 11.16 14.90 -7.63
N THR A 165 11.09 13.73 -8.27
CA THR A 165 11.35 13.57 -9.71
C THR A 165 10.09 13.63 -10.57
N PHE A 166 8.92 13.35 -9.98
CA PHE A 166 7.62 13.41 -10.65
C PHE A 166 6.62 14.28 -9.87
N ARG A 167 5.61 14.82 -10.58
CA ARG A 167 4.53 15.62 -9.99
C ARG A 167 3.56 14.74 -9.20
N THR A 168 2.77 15.35 -8.32
CA THR A 168 1.58 14.70 -7.73
C THR A 168 0.63 14.29 -8.85
N ASN A 169 0.23 13.01 -8.89
CA ASN A 169 -0.60 12.40 -9.95
C ASN A 169 -0.05 12.58 -11.38
N PRO A 170 1.10 11.96 -11.70
CA PRO A 170 1.66 12.00 -13.06
C PRO A 170 0.79 11.18 -14.03
N ASN A 171 0.94 11.41 -15.34
CA ASN A 171 0.24 10.62 -16.36
C ASN A 171 0.33 9.11 -16.05
N HIS A 172 -0.78 8.40 -16.22
CA HIS A 172 -0.97 6.97 -15.92
C HIS A 172 -1.07 6.59 -14.42
N VAL A 173 -0.61 7.41 -13.47
CA VAL A 173 -0.55 7.00 -12.05
C VAL A 173 -1.23 8.01 -11.14
N LYS A 174 -2.14 7.51 -10.30
CA LYS A 174 -2.69 8.24 -9.15
C LYS A 174 -2.09 7.73 -7.85
N ILE A 175 -1.79 8.63 -6.93
CA ILE A 175 -1.34 8.29 -5.58
C ILE A 175 -2.21 9.05 -4.59
N TYR A 176 -3.07 8.33 -3.86
CA TYR A 176 -3.86 8.90 -2.79
C TYR A 176 -2.97 9.38 -1.63
N PRO A 177 -3.15 10.61 -1.12
CA PRO A 177 -2.50 11.07 0.10
C PRO A 177 -2.77 10.16 1.31
N LYS A 178 -1.90 10.26 2.32
CA LYS A 178 -2.02 9.50 3.57
C LYS A 178 -3.42 9.66 4.18
N GLY A 179 -4.09 8.54 4.45
CA GLY A 179 -5.41 8.52 5.09
C GLY A 179 -6.60 8.79 4.19
N THR A 180 -6.40 8.92 2.87
CA THR A 180 -7.50 9.22 1.91
C THR A 180 -7.82 8.06 0.96
N ALA A 181 -7.06 6.97 1.02
CA ALA A 181 -7.24 5.78 0.19
C ALA A 181 -8.20 4.78 0.85
N TRP A 182 -8.43 3.64 0.18
CA TRP A 182 -9.29 2.55 0.67
C TRP A 182 -8.71 1.77 1.86
N VAL A 183 -7.43 1.96 2.18
CA VAL A 183 -6.75 1.20 3.22
C VAL A 183 -5.82 2.08 4.05
N ARG A 184 -5.79 1.81 5.35
CA ARG A 184 -4.77 2.36 6.26
C ARG A 184 -4.29 1.29 7.23
N ASP A 185 -3.14 1.51 7.83
CA ASP A 185 -2.61 0.63 8.86
C ASP A 185 -3.48 0.64 10.13
N VAL A 186 -3.79 -0.54 10.66
CA VAL A 186 -4.62 -0.74 11.85
C VAL A 186 -4.00 -0.14 13.13
N TRP A 187 -2.67 -0.10 13.20
CA TRP A 187 -1.93 0.35 14.36
C TRP A 187 -1.98 1.88 14.56
N LEU A 188 -2.33 2.66 13.53
CA LEU A 188 -2.39 4.12 13.59
C LEU A 188 -3.44 4.65 14.57
N THR A 189 -4.43 3.80 14.88
CA THR A 189 -5.58 4.13 15.72
C THR A 189 -5.84 3.03 16.75
N ASN A 190 -4.85 2.18 17.04
CA ASN A 190 -4.97 1.08 18.00
C ASN A 190 -6.16 0.14 17.72
N SER A 191 -6.38 -0.18 16.45
CA SER A 191 -7.52 -0.97 15.93
C SER A 191 -8.89 -0.28 15.94
N LEU A 192 -9.01 0.96 16.41
CA LEU A 192 -10.26 1.71 16.27
C LEU A 192 -10.49 2.12 14.81
N TRP A 193 -11.73 2.16 14.37
CA TRP A 193 -12.12 2.52 13.01
C TRP A 193 -13.46 3.26 12.98
N SER A 194 -13.75 3.94 11.88
CA SER A 194 -15.00 4.68 11.68
C SER A 194 -15.88 4.02 10.63
N ARG A 195 -17.17 3.90 10.93
CA ARG A 195 -18.18 3.41 9.98
C ARG A 195 -18.36 4.34 8.77
N GLU A 196 -18.02 5.61 8.90
CA GLU A 196 -18.27 6.62 7.86
C GLU A 196 -17.20 6.60 6.76
N ASP A 197 -15.93 6.44 7.15
CA ASP A 197 -14.79 6.67 6.25
C ASP A 197 -13.93 5.43 6.01
N ASP A 198 -13.70 4.60 7.05
CA ASP A 198 -12.80 3.47 6.90
C ASP A 198 -13.41 2.41 6.00
N PHE A 199 -12.60 1.85 5.10
CA PHE A 199 -12.98 0.75 4.24
C PHE A 199 -12.20 -0.52 4.57
N MET A 200 -10.87 -0.49 4.48
CA MET A 200 -10.02 -1.63 4.82
C MET A 200 -8.93 -1.25 5.82
N LEU A 201 -8.53 -2.22 6.66
CA LEU A 201 -7.43 -2.09 7.60
C LEU A 201 -6.31 -3.06 7.22
N HIS A 202 -5.07 -2.55 7.15
CA HIS A 202 -3.86 -3.29 6.85
C HIS A 202 -3.07 -3.63 8.13
N GLY A 203 -2.32 -4.73 8.09
CA GLY A 203 -1.51 -5.21 9.21
C GLY A 203 -2.24 -6.17 10.15
N CYS A 204 -3.40 -6.68 9.76
CA CYS A 204 -4.25 -7.60 10.51
C CYS A 204 -3.73 -9.05 10.47
N LYS A 205 -2.47 -9.27 10.87
CA LYS A 205 -1.83 -10.60 10.85
C LYS A 205 -2.43 -11.49 11.95
N GLU A 206 -2.91 -12.68 11.61
CA GLU A 206 -3.56 -13.58 12.58
C GLU A 206 -2.69 -13.87 13.81
N ARG A 207 -1.38 -14.10 13.62
CA ARG A 207 -0.41 -14.31 14.72
C ARG A 207 -0.24 -13.13 15.69
N ARG A 208 -0.81 -11.97 15.37
CA ARG A 208 -0.78 -10.74 16.18
C ARG A 208 -2.18 -10.33 16.64
N ARG A 209 -3.21 -11.12 16.32
CA ARG A 209 -4.58 -10.86 16.77
C ARG A 209 -4.66 -11.11 18.27
N SER A 210 -5.27 -10.19 18.99
CA SER A 210 -5.47 -10.28 20.44
C SER A 210 -6.93 -10.00 20.81
N SER A 211 -7.24 -10.17 22.09
CA SER A 211 -8.49 -9.80 22.73
C SER A 211 -8.24 -8.84 23.90
N TYR A 212 -9.25 -8.09 24.30
CA TYR A 212 -9.27 -7.31 25.53
C TYR A 212 -10.47 -7.74 26.38
N ASN A 213 -10.46 -7.38 27.67
CA ASN A 213 -11.47 -7.85 28.61
C ASN A 213 -12.79 -7.08 28.49
N SER A 214 -12.85 -5.87 29.02
CA SER A 214 -14.10 -5.08 29.11
C SER A 214 -13.99 -3.69 28.51
N THR A 215 -12.82 -3.05 28.61
CA THR A 215 -12.58 -1.75 28.01
C THR A 215 -11.79 -1.92 26.73
N GLY A 216 -12.34 -1.44 25.61
CA GLY A 216 -11.64 -1.39 24.34
C GLY A 216 -10.34 -0.58 24.40
N PRO A 217 -9.47 -0.71 23.38
CA PRO A 217 -8.29 0.12 23.24
C PRO A 217 -8.65 1.61 23.26
N LYS A 218 -7.72 2.44 23.75
CA LYS A 218 -7.83 3.90 23.58
C LYS A 218 -7.29 4.29 22.22
N LEU A 219 -7.90 5.31 21.62
CA LEU A 219 -7.41 5.91 20.38
C LEU A 219 -5.97 6.40 20.57
N GLY A 220 -5.12 6.05 19.60
CA GLY A 220 -3.72 6.41 19.58
C GLY A 220 -2.92 5.45 18.72
N ILE A 221 -1.60 5.59 18.75
CA ILE A 221 -0.68 4.64 18.12
C ILE A 221 -0.63 3.37 18.97
N ALA A 222 -0.83 2.21 18.34
CA ALA A 222 -0.72 0.92 19.00
C ALA A 222 0.73 0.65 19.44
N ASP A 223 0.88 -0.16 20.49
CA ASP A 223 2.20 -0.57 20.97
C ASP A 223 3.04 -1.26 19.88
N ALA A 224 4.36 -1.13 19.99
CA ALA A 224 5.35 -1.61 19.02
C ALA A 224 5.27 -3.12 18.70
N GLY A 225 4.49 -3.90 19.47
CA GLY A 225 4.23 -5.32 19.22
C GLY A 225 3.40 -5.60 17.95
N GLY A 226 2.75 -4.57 17.38
CA GLY A 226 1.90 -4.70 16.20
C GLY A 226 0.67 -5.59 16.45
N VAL A 227 0.17 -5.55 17.69
CA VAL A 227 -1.07 -6.22 18.10
C VAL A 227 -2.25 -5.51 17.45
N TRP A 228 -3.27 -6.28 17.08
CA TRP A 228 -4.53 -5.73 16.59
C TRP A 228 -5.72 -6.50 17.15
N TYR A 229 -6.88 -5.85 17.14
CA TYR A 229 -8.15 -6.40 17.61
C TYR A 229 -9.13 -6.54 16.44
N SER A 230 -9.87 -7.64 16.41
CA SER A 230 -10.84 -7.90 15.35
C SER A 230 -11.99 -6.88 15.42
N PRO A 231 -12.31 -6.18 14.31
CA PRO A 231 -13.45 -5.26 14.27
C PRO A 231 -14.81 -5.99 14.37
N PHE A 232 -14.82 -7.31 14.21
CA PHE A 232 -16.04 -8.11 14.19
C PHE A 232 -16.35 -8.74 15.55
N ALA A 233 -17.63 -8.68 15.93
CA ALA A 233 -18.18 -9.44 17.05
C ALA A 233 -18.53 -10.86 16.60
N GLY A 234 -17.50 -11.71 16.52
CA GLY A 234 -17.62 -13.11 16.07
C GLY A 234 -17.14 -13.33 14.64
N SER A 235 -17.41 -14.52 14.10
CA SER A 235 -17.03 -14.90 12.74
C SER A 235 -18.01 -14.38 11.69
N ILE A 236 -17.52 -14.15 10.49
CA ILE A 236 -18.35 -13.84 9.32
C ILE A 236 -19.01 -15.13 8.82
N ASP A 237 -20.34 -15.15 8.81
CA ASP A 237 -21.14 -16.25 8.25
C ASP A 237 -21.24 -16.11 6.73
N LEU A 238 -20.52 -16.98 6.01
CA LEU A 238 -20.49 -16.98 4.54
C LEU A 238 -21.84 -17.28 3.89
N ASN A 239 -22.75 -17.98 4.58
CA ASN A 239 -24.09 -18.26 4.04
C ASN A 239 -24.96 -17.00 3.99
N ARG A 240 -24.60 -15.98 4.78
CA ARG A 240 -25.30 -14.68 4.79
C ARG A 240 -24.70 -13.67 3.82
N CYS A 241 -23.63 -14.02 3.10
CA CYS A 241 -22.97 -13.14 2.14
C CYS A 241 -23.71 -13.13 0.80
N THR A 242 -24.93 -12.61 0.80
CA THR A 242 -25.78 -12.42 -0.38
C THR A 242 -25.67 -11.01 -0.94
N PRO A 243 -25.86 -10.79 -2.26
CA PRO A 243 -25.73 -9.47 -2.86
C PRO A 243 -26.48 -8.36 -2.09
N GLY A 244 -25.77 -7.29 -1.74
CA GLY A 244 -26.32 -6.16 -0.98
C GLY A 244 -26.44 -6.34 0.55
N ASN A 245 -26.20 -7.53 1.10
CA ASN A 245 -26.31 -7.74 2.55
C ASN A 245 -25.08 -7.24 3.34
N THR A 246 -25.07 -5.98 3.73
CA THR A 246 -23.97 -5.35 4.48
C THR A 246 -24.13 -5.46 6.01
N SER A 247 -25.00 -6.34 6.53
CA SER A 247 -25.34 -6.42 7.96
C SER A 247 -24.30 -7.19 8.81
N TRP A 248 -23.02 -6.81 8.70
CA TRP A 248 -21.95 -7.46 9.47
C TRP A 248 -22.05 -7.11 10.96
N ASN A 249 -21.65 -8.05 11.81
CA ASN A 249 -21.67 -7.85 13.26
C ASN A 249 -20.32 -7.31 13.73
N TYR A 250 -20.34 -6.23 14.52
CA TYR A 250 -19.14 -5.48 14.89
C TYR A 250 -18.93 -5.42 16.39
N ASP A 251 -17.68 -5.28 16.79
CA ASP A 251 -17.33 -4.89 18.15
C ASP A 251 -17.48 -3.37 18.30
N GLU A 252 -18.54 -2.93 18.98
CA GLU A 252 -18.86 -1.52 19.18
C GLU A 252 -17.78 -0.77 19.99
N ASN A 253 -16.93 -1.46 20.75
CA ASN A 253 -15.83 -0.82 21.47
C ASN A 253 -14.66 -0.39 20.55
N LEU A 254 -14.64 -0.90 19.31
CA LEU A 254 -13.63 -0.53 18.31
C LEU A 254 -14.13 0.52 17.32
N ILE A 255 -15.37 0.98 17.47
CA ILE A 255 -15.94 2.00 16.60
C ILE A 255 -15.77 3.37 17.25
N ALA A 256 -15.07 4.27 16.55
CA ALA A 256 -14.84 5.64 16.95
C ALA A 256 -15.53 6.61 15.99
N LYS A 257 -15.70 7.86 16.43
CA LYS A 257 -16.17 8.94 15.56
C LYS A 257 -15.14 9.19 14.46
N LYS A 258 -15.62 9.49 13.26
CA LYS A 258 -14.80 9.89 12.11
C LYS A 258 -13.82 11.01 12.47
N GLU A 259 -14.30 12.07 13.12
CA GLU A 259 -13.48 13.23 13.48
C GLU A 259 -12.29 12.88 14.38
N ASP A 260 -12.47 11.95 15.32
CA ASP A 260 -11.40 11.53 16.22
C ASP A 260 -10.32 10.74 15.46
N ILE A 261 -10.74 9.83 14.57
CA ILE A 261 -9.84 9.08 13.68
C ILE A 261 -9.08 10.04 12.76
N ASP A 262 -9.77 10.96 12.08
CA ASP A 262 -9.17 11.94 11.18
C ASP A 262 -8.13 12.81 11.89
N ASN A 263 -8.45 13.27 13.11
CA ASN A 263 -7.54 14.07 13.92
C ASN A 263 -6.27 13.28 14.26
N GLN A 264 -6.41 12.03 14.70
CA GLN A 264 -5.26 11.15 15.00
C GLN A 264 -4.39 10.93 13.75
N LEU A 265 -5.01 10.61 12.61
CA LEU A 265 -4.32 10.38 11.34
C LEU A 265 -3.59 11.65 10.85
N ARG A 266 -4.24 12.81 10.95
CA ARG A 266 -3.66 14.10 10.56
C ARG A 266 -2.48 14.50 11.45
N LEU A 267 -2.59 14.30 12.77
CA LEU A 267 -1.50 14.58 13.71
C LEU A 267 -0.27 13.73 13.39
N TYR A 268 -0.47 12.42 13.19
CA TYR A 268 0.64 11.52 12.85
C TYR A 268 1.24 11.85 11.47
N SER A 269 0.42 12.11 10.47
CA SER A 269 0.89 12.52 9.13
C SER A 269 1.72 13.80 9.19
N SER A 270 1.33 14.77 10.02
CA SER A 270 2.06 16.02 10.20
C SER A 270 3.45 15.78 10.78
N GLU A 271 3.57 14.88 11.75
CA GLU A 271 4.86 14.55 12.35
C GLU A 271 5.80 13.87 11.35
N VAL A 272 5.30 12.92 10.57
CA VAL A 272 6.07 12.28 9.49
C VAL A 272 6.55 13.30 8.46
N GLU A 273 5.73 14.29 8.07
CA GLU A 273 6.19 15.33 7.12
C GLU A 273 7.22 16.30 7.74
N LYS A 274 7.17 16.57 9.05
CA LYS A 274 8.23 17.35 9.72
C LYS A 274 9.56 16.59 9.73
N GLU A 275 9.55 15.28 9.97
CA GLU A 275 10.75 14.45 9.88
C GLU A 275 11.36 14.48 8.48
N LYS A 276 10.51 14.53 7.44
CA LYS A 276 10.95 14.66 6.05
C LYS A 276 11.76 15.90 5.79
N ALA A 277 11.31 17.04 6.29
CA ALA A 277 11.97 18.32 6.06
C ALA A 277 13.40 18.27 6.62
N LYS A 278 13.55 17.83 7.87
CA LYS A 278 14.85 17.62 8.52
C LYS A 278 15.74 16.66 7.70
N PHE A 279 15.15 15.58 7.20
CA PHE A 279 15.85 14.59 6.39
C PHE A 279 16.33 15.17 5.06
N VAL A 280 15.44 15.86 4.34
CA VAL A 280 15.73 16.52 3.05
C VAL A 280 16.83 17.56 3.18
N ASP A 281 16.84 18.34 4.25
CA ASP A 281 17.87 19.35 4.50
C ASP A 281 19.24 18.69 4.68
N LEU A 282 19.29 17.58 5.44
CA LEU A 282 20.48 16.76 5.59
C LEU A 282 20.98 16.20 4.25
N LEU A 283 20.08 15.76 3.37
CA LEU A 283 20.44 15.26 2.03
C LEU A 283 21.05 16.33 1.14
N THR A 284 20.47 17.53 1.18
CA THR A 284 20.95 18.68 0.39
C THR A 284 22.36 19.06 0.83
N ALA A 285 22.63 19.03 2.14
CA ALA A 285 23.95 19.31 2.70
C ALA A 285 25.00 18.21 2.42
N THR A 286 24.61 16.93 2.44
CA THR A 286 25.57 15.80 2.53
C THR A 286 25.77 15.04 1.22
N VAL A 287 24.72 14.88 0.42
CA VAL A 287 24.69 14.01 -0.77
C VAL A 287 24.83 14.84 -2.04
N PHE A 288 24.02 15.89 -2.20
CA PHE A 288 24.08 16.69 -3.42
C PHE A 288 25.43 17.41 -3.57
N SER A 289 26.05 17.87 -2.48
CA SER A 289 27.40 18.46 -2.49
C SER A 289 28.50 17.49 -2.95
N LYS A 290 28.45 16.21 -2.54
CA LYS A 290 29.44 15.19 -2.91
C LYS A 290 29.25 14.58 -4.31
N PHE A 291 28.01 14.53 -4.82
CA PHE A 291 27.71 13.99 -6.16
C PHE A 291 27.63 15.06 -7.26
N LEU A 292 27.89 16.34 -6.94
CA LEU A 292 27.90 17.47 -7.89
C LEU A 292 29.27 17.76 -8.51
N HIS A 293 30.37 17.24 -7.96
CA HIS A 293 31.67 17.31 -8.63
C HIS A 293 31.87 16.10 -9.56
N PRO A 294 32.29 16.34 -10.82
CA PRO A 294 32.48 15.30 -11.82
C PRO A 294 33.54 14.27 -11.43
#